data_AF-A0AAN8PBD4-F1
#
_entry.id   AF-A0AAN8PBD4-F1
#
_cell.length_a   1.000
_cell.length_b   1.000
_cell.length_c   1.000
_cell.angle_alpha   90.00
_cell.angle_beta   90.00
_cell.angle_gamma   90.00
#
_symmetry.space_group_name_H-M   'P 1'
#
loop_
_entity.id
_entity.type
_entity.pdbx_description
1 polymer ?
#
loop_
_entity_poly.entity_id
_entity_poly.type
_entity_poly.pdbx_seq_one_letter_code
_entity_poly.pdbx_strand_id
1 'polypeptide(L)'
;MLNCKTPIISSNICRQCQLICRFLRKERKVSTFLYLPGTEEEDLNFRNRYTQITSVSELGVRDLQGGRNRRPELLGDKLQIYEYDEKRLQIPRNNLRADIQKSVVKMALDIAHYGCPLRQNSLVLDLGCGIDVQALYAPYCNSRFVIGMDVAVNWKQMAKDNIPGTLFDVIQSDMKNHFPFRTCVFDTVLSVSALQWLFIRSSAPLLLDVFFRSVSSVLRHGGTGTVQFYPRNTQDVHNVIAAAGVYFKGALIADYPHPDRGKKLFLSLSKVD
;
A
#
# COMPACT_ATOMS: atom_id res chain seq x y z
N MET A 1 -54.98 -39.03 -0.46
CA MET A 1 -55.45 -37.65 -0.74
C MET A 1 -55.10 -36.84 0.50
N LEU A 2 -54.25 -35.80 0.51
CA LEU A 2 -53.72 -34.91 -0.51
C LEU A 2 -52.18 -34.91 -0.54
N ASN A 3 -51.63 -34.89 -1.74
CA ASN A 3 -50.19 -34.81 -2.02
C ASN A 3 -49.64 -33.41 -1.73
N CYS A 4 -48.58 -33.34 -0.94
CA CYS A 4 -47.75 -32.14 -0.78
C CYS A 4 -46.88 -31.99 -2.03
N LYS A 5 -47.31 -31.14 -2.98
CA LYS A 5 -46.47 -30.73 -4.12
C LYS A 5 -45.57 -29.57 -3.69
N THR A 6 -44.27 -29.81 -3.69
CA THR A 6 -43.23 -28.78 -3.68
C THR A 6 -43.48 -27.76 -4.80
N PRO A 7 -43.53 -26.45 -4.49
CA PRO A 7 -43.61 -25.45 -5.54
C PRO A 7 -42.24 -25.33 -6.24
N ILE A 8 -42.25 -25.55 -7.54
CA ILE A 8 -41.14 -25.25 -8.45
C ILE A 8 -40.94 -23.72 -8.38
N ILE A 9 -39.82 -23.29 -7.81
CA ILE A 9 -39.43 -21.88 -7.74
C ILE A 9 -39.13 -21.41 -9.17
N SER A 10 -40.09 -20.72 -9.78
CA SER A 10 -39.92 -20.08 -11.09
C SER A 10 -38.85 -18.99 -11.03
N SER A 11 -38.04 -18.94 -12.08
CA SER A 11 -36.86 -18.09 -12.26
C SER A 11 -37.22 -16.63 -12.60
N ASN A 12 -37.88 -15.91 -11.68
CA ASN A 12 -38.10 -14.46 -11.81
C ASN A 12 -37.91 -13.77 -10.45
N ILE A 13 -36.66 -13.69 -10.00
CA ILE A 13 -36.31 -12.83 -8.87
C ILE A 13 -36.46 -11.38 -9.34
N CYS A 14 -37.47 -10.68 -8.81
CA CYS A 14 -37.70 -9.26 -9.05
C CYS A 14 -36.41 -8.45 -8.87
N ARG A 15 -36.16 -7.45 -9.73
CA ARG A 15 -34.99 -6.55 -9.69
C ARG A 15 -34.80 -5.92 -8.30
N GLN A 16 -35.89 -5.69 -7.58
CA GLN A 16 -35.90 -5.18 -6.21
C GLN A 16 -35.46 -6.24 -5.19
N CYS A 17 -35.85 -7.51 -5.35
CA CYS A 17 -35.31 -8.63 -4.57
C CYS A 17 -33.83 -8.88 -4.89
N GLN A 18 -33.36 -8.66 -6.12
CA GLN A 18 -31.93 -8.74 -6.43
C GLN A 18 -31.12 -7.60 -5.80
N LEU A 19 -31.67 -6.38 -5.75
CA LEU A 19 -31.08 -5.24 -5.06
C LEU A 19 -31.06 -5.42 -3.54
N ILE A 20 -32.16 -5.90 -2.96
CA ILE A 20 -32.26 -6.24 -1.54
C ILE A 20 -31.32 -7.41 -1.21
N CYS A 21 -31.26 -8.47 -2.01
CA CYS A 21 -30.28 -9.53 -1.83
C CYS A 21 -28.83 -9.03 -2.01
N ARG A 22 -28.54 -8.08 -2.90
CA ARG A 22 -27.20 -7.45 -2.99
C ARG A 22 -26.89 -6.57 -1.79
N PHE A 23 -27.88 -5.89 -1.24
CA PHE A 23 -27.74 -5.05 -0.05
C PHE A 23 -27.57 -5.89 1.22
N LEU A 24 -28.35 -6.97 1.35
CA LEU A 24 -28.28 -7.96 2.43
C LEU A 24 -27.07 -8.90 2.31
N ARG A 25 -26.52 -9.11 1.10
CA ARG A 25 -25.25 -9.83 0.86
C ARG A 25 -24.03 -8.91 0.78
N LYS A 26 -24.10 -7.65 1.23
CA LYS A 26 -22.86 -6.93 1.53
C LYS A 26 -22.25 -7.64 2.75
N GLU A 27 -21.49 -8.70 2.51
CA GLU A 27 -20.62 -9.31 3.51
C GLU A 27 -19.88 -8.16 4.21
N ARG A 28 -19.98 -8.14 5.53
CA ARG A 28 -19.26 -7.15 6.33
C ARG A 28 -17.79 -7.34 6.01
N LYS A 29 -17.19 -6.34 5.37
CA LYS A 29 -15.75 -6.32 5.09
C LYS A 29 -15.02 -6.39 6.43
N VAL A 30 -14.33 -7.51 6.68
CA VAL A 30 -13.55 -7.72 7.89
C VAL A 30 -12.10 -7.38 7.57
N SER A 31 -11.56 -6.41 8.29
CA SER A 31 -10.14 -6.06 8.20
C SER A 31 -9.33 -7.04 9.05
N THR A 32 -8.26 -7.58 8.48
CA THR A 32 -7.46 -8.64 9.11
C THR A 32 -5.99 -8.26 9.22
N PHE A 33 -5.23 -8.98 10.05
CA PHE A 33 -3.79 -8.87 10.08
C PHE A 33 -3.10 -10.23 10.28
N LEU A 34 -1.88 -10.34 9.77
CA LEU A 34 -0.97 -11.47 9.94
C LEU A 34 0.36 -10.96 10.49
N TYR A 35 0.88 -11.56 11.56
CA TYR A 35 2.18 -11.19 12.13
C TYR A 35 3.33 -11.40 11.14
N LEU A 36 4.30 -10.49 11.17
CA LEU A 36 5.62 -10.75 10.60
C LEU A 36 6.42 -11.71 11.49
N PRO A 37 7.36 -12.49 10.92
CA PRO A 37 8.22 -13.40 11.69
C PRO A 37 8.86 -12.73 12.91
N GLY A 38 8.74 -13.39 14.06
CA GLY A 38 9.31 -12.92 15.34
C GLY A 38 8.61 -11.71 15.95
N THR A 39 7.46 -11.28 15.45
CA THR A 39 6.67 -10.20 16.07
C THR A 39 5.83 -10.77 17.19
N GLU A 40 5.87 -10.10 18.34
CA GLU A 40 5.08 -10.45 19.52
C GLU A 40 3.84 -9.54 19.64
N GLU A 41 2.91 -9.90 20.54
CA GLU A 41 1.66 -9.16 20.71
C GLU A 41 1.88 -7.69 21.15
N GLU A 42 2.92 -7.46 21.95
CA GLU A 42 3.31 -6.16 22.47
C GLU A 42 3.86 -5.20 21.40
N ASP A 43 4.34 -5.74 20.26
CA ASP A 43 4.85 -4.94 19.14
C ASP A 43 3.72 -4.25 18.34
N LEU A 44 2.46 -4.70 18.49
CA LEU A 44 1.32 -4.25 17.70
C LEU A 44 0.27 -3.47 18.49
N ASN A 45 0.47 -2.16 18.58
CA ASN A 45 -0.46 -1.23 19.25
C ASN A 45 -1.86 -1.13 18.62
N PHE A 46 -2.04 -1.60 17.38
CA PHE A 46 -3.30 -1.55 16.63
C PHE A 46 -4.04 -2.89 16.57
N ARG A 47 -3.55 -3.96 17.22
CA ARG A 47 -4.09 -5.32 17.07
C ARG A 47 -5.61 -5.42 17.32
N ASN A 48 -6.13 -4.68 18.30
CA ASN A 48 -7.56 -4.69 18.67
C ASN A 48 -8.49 -4.11 17.58
N ARG A 49 -7.93 -3.52 16.51
CA ARG A 49 -8.68 -2.95 15.38
C ARG A 49 -8.92 -3.99 14.26
N TYR A 50 -8.22 -5.12 14.31
CA TYR A 50 -8.16 -6.08 13.22
C TYR A 50 -8.40 -7.51 13.74
N THR A 51 -8.99 -8.36 12.90
CA THR A 51 -9.07 -9.79 13.19
C THR A 51 -7.77 -10.47 12.79
N GLN A 52 -7.12 -11.14 13.74
CA GLN A 52 -5.91 -11.91 13.45
C GLN A 52 -6.24 -13.11 12.54
N ILE A 53 -5.39 -13.33 11.54
CA ILE A 53 -5.34 -14.56 10.74
C ILE A 53 -3.99 -15.25 10.95
N THR A 54 -3.91 -16.52 10.58
CA THR A 54 -2.73 -17.37 10.82
C THR A 54 -1.96 -17.71 9.55
N SER A 55 -2.59 -17.54 8.39
CA SER A 55 -2.00 -17.89 7.10
C SER A 55 -2.30 -16.87 6.00
N VAL A 56 -1.35 -16.72 5.07
CA VAL A 56 -1.51 -15.93 3.83
C VAL A 56 -2.70 -16.43 2.99
N SER A 57 -3.08 -17.71 3.07
CA SER A 57 -4.24 -18.24 2.35
C SER A 57 -5.56 -17.56 2.76
N GLU A 58 -5.68 -17.15 4.01
CA GLU A 58 -6.86 -16.45 4.56
C GLU A 58 -7.00 -15.02 4.01
N LEU A 59 -5.92 -14.45 3.45
CA LEU A 59 -5.96 -13.15 2.77
C LEU A 59 -6.71 -13.20 1.44
N GLY A 60 -7.04 -14.38 0.90
CA GLY A 60 -7.79 -14.48 -0.37
C GLY A 60 -7.12 -13.75 -1.53
N VAL A 61 -5.78 -13.72 -1.56
CA VAL A 61 -5.00 -13.15 -2.66
C VAL A 61 -5.18 -14.04 -3.87
N ARG A 62 -5.83 -13.52 -4.91
CA ARG A 62 -6.06 -14.24 -6.16
C ARG A 62 -4.82 -14.23 -7.02
N ASP A 63 -4.54 -15.36 -7.66
CA ASP A 63 -3.51 -15.43 -8.70
C ASP A 63 -3.97 -14.63 -9.93
N LEU A 64 -3.15 -13.67 -10.34
CA LEU A 64 -3.43 -12.79 -11.46
C LEU A 64 -3.16 -13.50 -12.79
N GLN A 65 -4.09 -14.37 -13.20
CA GLN A 65 -4.04 -15.00 -14.52
C GLN A 65 -4.45 -14.03 -15.66
N GLY A 66 -5.12 -12.91 -15.34
CA GLY A 66 -5.58 -11.91 -16.31
C GLY A 66 -5.52 -10.49 -15.79
N GLY A 67 -4.74 -9.62 -16.43
CA GLY A 67 -4.60 -8.22 -16.00
C GLY A 67 -3.36 -7.47 -16.48
N ARG A 68 -2.53 -8.02 -17.37
CA ARG A 68 -1.31 -7.37 -17.87
C ARG A 68 -1.56 -5.92 -18.33
N ASN A 69 -2.65 -5.66 -19.05
CA ASN A 69 -3.01 -4.31 -19.53
C ASN A 69 -3.49 -3.34 -18.43
N ARG A 70 -3.76 -3.81 -17.21
CA ARG A 70 -4.22 -2.97 -16.07
C ARG A 70 -3.14 -2.75 -15.02
N ARG A 71 -1.99 -3.43 -15.14
CA ARG A 71 -0.87 -3.35 -14.20
C ARG A 71 0.36 -2.83 -14.95
N PRO A 72 0.66 -1.51 -14.85
CA PRO A 72 1.73 -0.86 -15.59
C PRO A 72 3.06 -1.61 -15.56
N GLU A 73 3.37 -2.19 -14.41
CA GLU A 73 4.62 -2.88 -14.15
C GLU A 73 4.74 -4.21 -14.92
N LEU A 74 3.62 -4.87 -15.25
CA LEU A 74 3.62 -6.12 -16.04
C LEU A 74 3.80 -5.87 -17.55
N LEU A 75 3.85 -4.61 -17.98
CA LEU A 75 4.05 -4.23 -19.39
C LEU A 75 5.54 -4.13 -19.76
N GLY A 76 6.44 -4.67 -18.92
CA GLY A 76 7.90 -4.56 -19.00
C GLY A 76 8.54 -4.66 -20.40
N ASP A 77 9.65 -3.93 -20.55
CA ASP A 77 10.52 -3.68 -21.72
C ASP A 77 9.93 -2.93 -22.92
N LYS A 78 8.60 -2.90 -23.12
CA LYS A 78 7.99 -2.11 -24.21
C LYS A 78 7.86 -0.62 -23.92
N LEU A 79 8.01 -0.22 -22.66
CA LEU A 79 7.98 1.16 -22.22
C LEU A 79 9.35 1.44 -21.61
N GLN A 80 10.11 2.36 -22.19
CA GLN A 80 11.16 3.00 -21.41
C GLN A 80 10.45 3.61 -20.20
N ILE A 81 10.69 3.05 -19.02
CA ILE A 81 10.08 3.49 -17.75
C ILE A 81 10.33 5.00 -17.54
N TYR A 82 11.37 5.53 -18.19
CA TYR A 82 11.84 6.90 -18.18
C TYR A 82 11.14 7.86 -19.18
N GLU A 83 10.38 7.35 -20.16
CA GLU A 83 9.61 8.15 -21.15
C GLU A 83 8.10 7.97 -20.96
N TYR A 84 7.65 7.87 -19.71
CA TYR A 84 6.23 7.79 -19.42
C TYR A 84 5.57 9.13 -19.75
N ASP A 85 4.60 9.13 -20.67
CA ASP A 85 3.72 10.27 -20.96
C ASP A 85 3.23 10.89 -19.63
N GLU A 86 3.63 12.12 -19.35
CA GLU A 86 3.27 12.86 -18.14
C GLU A 86 1.76 12.80 -17.87
N LYS A 87 0.93 12.77 -18.93
CA LYS A 87 -0.52 12.67 -18.82
C LYS A 87 -1.02 11.34 -18.27
N ARG A 88 -0.25 10.25 -18.41
CA ARG A 88 -0.58 8.93 -17.86
C ARG A 88 -0.17 8.76 -16.41
N LEU A 89 0.85 9.49 -15.97
CA LEU A 89 1.30 9.51 -14.57
C LEU A 89 0.43 10.42 -13.70
N GLN A 90 -0.16 11.46 -14.30
CA GLN A 90 -1.07 12.35 -13.58
C GLN A 90 -2.30 11.57 -13.13
N ILE A 91 -2.54 11.56 -11.84
CA ILE A 91 -3.79 11.20 -11.23
C ILE A 91 -4.69 12.44 -11.39
N PRO A 92 -5.70 12.42 -12.27
CA PRO A 92 -6.48 13.61 -12.54
C PRO A 92 -7.16 14.09 -11.25
N ARG A 93 -7.03 15.39 -10.95
CA ARG A 93 -7.43 16.02 -9.67
C ARG A 93 -8.88 15.77 -9.27
N ASN A 94 -9.76 15.50 -10.25
CA ASN A 94 -11.18 15.20 -10.09
C ASN A 94 -11.55 13.83 -10.68
N ASN A 95 -10.83 12.78 -10.29
CA ASN A 95 -11.16 11.42 -10.69
C ASN A 95 -11.12 10.52 -9.46
N LEU A 96 -12.05 9.58 -9.42
CA LEU A 96 -12.12 8.50 -8.44
C LEU A 96 -10.75 7.86 -8.10
N ARG A 97 -9.82 7.79 -9.05
CA ARG A 97 -8.45 7.29 -8.79
C ARG A 97 -7.70 8.13 -7.76
N ALA A 98 -7.86 9.45 -7.79
CA ALA A 98 -7.30 10.37 -6.80
C ALA A 98 -7.85 10.10 -5.41
N ASP A 99 -9.17 9.95 -5.30
CA ASP A 99 -9.82 9.71 -4.01
C ASP A 99 -9.36 8.39 -3.40
N ILE A 100 -9.25 7.34 -4.23
CA ILE A 100 -8.70 6.05 -3.78
C ILE A 100 -7.27 6.21 -3.27
N GLN A 101 -6.39 6.90 -4.00
CA GLN A 101 -5.01 7.07 -3.59
C GLN A 101 -4.89 7.91 -2.31
N LYS A 102 -5.67 8.99 -2.19
CA LYS A 102 -5.76 9.77 -0.94
C LYS A 102 -6.19 8.91 0.25
N SER A 103 -7.20 8.06 0.08
CA SER A 103 -7.65 7.15 1.14
C SER A 103 -6.59 6.12 1.52
N VAL A 104 -5.84 5.59 0.54
CA VAL A 104 -4.76 4.62 0.78
C VAL A 104 -3.59 5.29 1.50
N VAL A 105 -3.16 6.48 1.07
CA VAL A 105 -2.11 7.27 1.73
C VAL A 105 -2.51 7.61 3.15
N LYS A 106 -3.75 8.06 3.38
CA LYS A 106 -4.25 8.33 4.73
C LYS A 106 -4.16 7.08 5.62
N MET A 107 -4.61 5.93 5.12
CA MET A 107 -4.54 4.69 5.88
C MET A 107 -3.10 4.27 6.17
N ALA A 108 -2.18 4.45 5.22
CA ALA A 108 -0.77 4.17 5.44
C ALA A 108 -0.17 5.07 6.54
N LEU A 109 -0.51 6.36 6.54
CA LEU A 109 -0.14 7.30 7.60
C LEU A 109 -0.74 6.91 8.96
N ASP A 110 -2.01 6.53 9.01
CA ASP A 110 -2.68 6.10 10.24
C ASP A 110 -1.98 4.85 10.82
N ILE A 111 -1.64 3.86 9.98
CA ILE A 111 -0.91 2.65 10.39
C ILE A 111 0.47 3.01 10.95
N ALA A 112 1.25 3.82 10.24
CA ALA A 112 2.56 4.28 10.70
C ALA A 112 2.47 5.01 12.05
N HIS A 113 1.44 5.86 12.21
CA HIS A 113 1.18 6.61 13.43
C HIS A 113 0.81 5.71 14.63
N TYR A 114 0.08 4.61 14.42
CA TYR A 114 -0.21 3.66 15.50
C TYR A 114 1.04 2.97 16.02
N GLY A 115 2.02 2.70 15.15
CA GLY A 115 3.31 2.13 15.55
C GLY A 115 4.19 3.14 16.29
N CYS A 116 4.33 4.34 15.74
CA CYS A 116 5.06 5.45 16.37
C CYS A 116 4.32 6.77 16.08
N PRO A 117 3.79 7.47 17.11
CA PRO A 117 3.05 8.71 16.92
C PRO A 117 3.86 9.76 16.14
N LEU A 118 3.43 10.02 14.91
CA LEU A 118 4.02 11.03 14.04
C LEU A 118 3.68 12.45 14.54
N ARG A 119 4.65 13.09 15.19
CA ARG A 119 4.56 14.45 15.73
C ARG A 119 4.67 15.52 14.65
N GLN A 120 4.41 16.76 15.04
CA GLN A 120 4.77 17.93 14.24
C GLN A 120 6.28 17.88 13.93
N ASN A 121 6.67 18.25 12.70
CA ASN A 121 8.04 18.23 12.21
C ASN A 121 8.68 16.83 12.03
N SER A 122 7.89 15.75 12.06
CA SER A 122 8.42 14.43 11.69
C SER A 122 8.93 14.45 10.24
N LEU A 123 10.06 13.79 10.00
CA LEU A 123 10.65 13.61 8.67
C LEU A 123 10.19 12.28 8.07
N VAL A 124 9.48 12.36 6.95
CA VAL A 124 8.87 11.23 6.24
C VAL A 124 9.63 10.98 4.94
N LEU A 125 9.99 9.73 4.67
CA LEU A 125 10.45 9.30 3.34
C LEU A 125 9.31 8.60 2.60
N ASP A 126 8.92 9.10 1.44
CA ASP A 126 7.92 8.47 0.57
C ASP A 126 8.60 7.78 -0.62
N LEU A 127 8.56 6.45 -0.64
CA LEU A 127 9.22 5.61 -1.64
C LEU A 127 8.25 5.24 -2.77
N GLY A 128 8.62 5.63 -3.99
CA GLY A 128 7.74 5.57 -5.16
C GLY A 128 6.66 6.64 -5.11
N CYS A 129 7.05 7.87 -4.78
CA CYS A 129 6.12 8.98 -4.53
C CYS A 129 5.32 9.39 -5.77
N GLY A 130 5.80 9.07 -6.98
CA GLY A 130 5.24 9.53 -8.23
C GLY A 130 5.28 11.06 -8.35
N ILE A 131 4.39 11.60 -9.20
CA ILE A 131 4.41 13.02 -9.58
C ILE A 131 3.36 13.89 -8.87
N ASP A 132 2.34 13.30 -8.25
CA ASP A 132 1.23 14.02 -7.59
C ASP A 132 1.31 13.97 -6.05
N VAL A 133 2.45 13.56 -5.52
CA VAL A 133 2.70 13.35 -4.09
C VAL A 133 2.30 14.54 -3.22
N GLN A 134 2.62 15.78 -3.60
CA GLN A 134 2.26 16.95 -2.80
C GLN A 134 0.74 17.06 -2.58
N ALA A 135 -0.06 16.83 -3.62
CA ALA A 135 -1.51 16.87 -3.54
C ALA A 135 -2.11 15.69 -2.75
N LEU A 136 -1.44 14.53 -2.73
CA LEU A 136 -1.85 13.37 -1.95
C LEU A 136 -1.61 13.56 -0.45
N TYR A 137 -0.50 14.22 -0.09
CA TYR A 137 -0.08 14.40 1.30
C TYR A 137 -0.55 15.71 1.94
N ALA A 138 -0.85 16.75 1.16
CA ALA A 138 -1.30 18.06 1.67
C ALA A 138 -2.44 17.98 2.71
N PRO A 139 -3.47 17.11 2.57
CA PRO A 139 -4.54 17.01 3.56
C PRO A 139 -4.12 16.36 4.90
N TYR A 140 -2.95 15.70 4.95
CA TYR A 140 -2.58 14.80 6.04
C TYR A 140 -1.23 15.15 6.68
N CYS A 141 -0.37 15.91 6.00
CA CYS A 141 0.93 16.35 6.48
C CYS A 141 0.85 17.70 7.21
N ASN A 142 0.22 17.70 8.39
CA ASN A 142 0.22 18.86 9.30
C ASN A 142 1.65 19.17 9.77
N SER A 143 2.37 20.02 9.03
CA SER A 143 3.75 20.46 9.32
C SER A 143 4.77 19.32 9.40
N ARG A 144 4.60 18.24 8.64
CA ARG A 144 5.64 17.22 8.44
C ARG A 144 6.47 17.57 7.22
N PHE A 145 7.75 17.25 7.26
CA PHE A 145 8.60 17.35 6.08
C PHE A 145 8.59 16.00 5.37
N VAL A 146 8.25 15.98 4.08
CA VAL A 146 8.27 14.74 3.29
C VAL A 146 9.34 14.85 2.22
N ILE A 147 10.22 13.86 2.15
CA ILE A 147 11.13 13.66 1.03
C ILE A 147 10.56 12.51 0.20
N GLY A 148 10.18 12.75 -1.05
CA GLY A 148 9.81 11.72 -1.99
C GLY A 148 11.03 11.18 -2.75
N MET A 149 11.00 9.88 -3.06
CA MET A 149 12.01 9.23 -3.90
C MET A 149 11.30 8.43 -4.99
N ASP A 150 11.57 8.73 -6.26
CA ASP A 150 11.00 8.00 -7.39
C ASP A 150 11.99 7.92 -8.55
N VAL A 151 11.79 6.93 -9.43
CA VAL A 151 12.52 6.84 -10.71
C VAL A 151 12.01 7.87 -11.71
N ALA A 152 10.72 8.21 -11.63
CA ALA A 152 10.01 9.14 -12.49
C ALA A 152 9.69 10.42 -11.71
N VAL A 153 10.58 11.41 -11.83
CA VAL A 153 10.41 12.72 -11.20
C VAL A 153 10.12 13.77 -12.26
N ASN A 154 9.10 14.60 -12.03
CA ASN A 154 8.80 15.76 -12.87
C ASN A 154 8.94 17.07 -12.09
N TRP A 155 10.18 17.53 -11.94
CA TRP A 155 10.51 18.74 -11.20
C TRP A 155 9.79 20.00 -11.73
N LYS A 156 9.55 20.07 -13.05
CA LYS A 156 8.83 21.21 -13.67
C LYS A 156 7.37 21.25 -13.21
N GLN A 157 6.70 20.11 -13.22
CA GLN A 157 5.30 20.02 -12.81
C GLN A 157 5.16 20.22 -11.30
N MET A 158 6.05 19.61 -10.51
CA MET A 158 6.05 19.77 -9.06
C MET A 158 6.27 21.22 -8.61
N ALA A 159 7.15 21.98 -9.30
CA ALA A 159 7.34 23.39 -9.00
C ALA A 159 6.08 24.23 -9.28
N LYS A 160 5.30 23.89 -10.31
CA LYS A 160 4.02 24.55 -10.62
C LYS A 160 2.92 24.18 -9.63
N ASP A 161 2.94 22.96 -9.14
CA ASP A 161 1.94 22.40 -8.24
C ASP A 161 2.28 22.63 -6.77
N ASN A 162 3.25 23.49 -6.48
CA ASN A 162 3.63 23.83 -5.12
C ASN A 162 2.43 24.28 -4.30
N ILE A 163 2.10 23.52 -3.25
CA ILE A 163 0.96 23.82 -2.38
C ILE A 163 1.46 24.61 -1.17
N PRO A 164 1.02 25.89 -1.00
CA PRO A 164 1.45 26.72 0.12
C PRO A 164 1.23 26.02 1.48
N GLY A 165 2.25 26.05 2.33
CA GLY A 165 2.20 25.43 3.66
C GLY A 165 2.60 23.95 3.69
N THR A 166 2.90 23.33 2.55
CA THR A 166 3.50 21.99 2.49
C THR A 166 5.03 22.08 2.49
N LEU A 167 5.70 21.12 3.16
CA LEU A 167 7.16 21.00 3.21
C LEU A 167 7.56 19.71 2.49
N PHE A 168 8.05 19.85 1.26
CA PHE A 168 8.19 18.72 0.37
C PHE A 168 9.38 18.87 -0.59
N ASP A 169 10.23 17.85 -0.64
CA ASP A 169 11.32 17.71 -1.62
C ASP A 169 11.24 16.35 -2.31
N VAL A 170 11.77 16.23 -3.53
CA VAL A 170 11.93 14.93 -4.22
C VAL A 170 13.33 14.75 -4.75
N ILE A 171 13.78 13.51 -4.68
CA ILE A 171 14.98 13.05 -5.35
C ILE A 171 14.64 11.99 -6.40
N GLN A 172 15.40 11.99 -7.50
CA GLN A 172 15.31 10.94 -8.50
C GLN A 172 16.24 9.79 -8.12
N SER A 173 15.68 8.63 -7.77
CA SER A 173 16.45 7.43 -7.43
C SER A 173 15.61 6.16 -7.58
N ASP A 174 16.29 5.04 -7.81
CA ASP A 174 15.65 3.74 -7.99
C ASP A 174 15.70 2.93 -6.69
N MET A 175 14.52 2.55 -6.19
CA MET A 175 14.37 1.78 -4.94
C MET A 175 14.95 0.35 -5.02
N LYS A 176 15.37 -0.10 -6.22
CA LYS A 176 16.13 -1.35 -6.39
C LYS A 176 17.56 -1.27 -5.83
N ASN A 177 18.07 -0.05 -5.66
CA ASN A 177 19.41 0.24 -5.15
C ASN A 177 19.34 0.68 -3.69
N HIS A 178 20.50 0.80 -3.05
CA HIS A 178 20.60 1.44 -1.74
C HIS A 178 20.13 2.89 -1.79
N PHE A 179 19.44 3.31 -0.73
CA PHE A 179 18.88 4.66 -0.67
C PHE A 179 19.98 5.69 -0.39
N PRO A 180 20.02 6.83 -1.11
CA PRO A 180 21.10 7.82 -1.03
C PRO A 180 20.94 8.76 0.17
N PHE A 181 20.69 8.21 1.36
CA PHE A 181 20.52 8.95 2.60
C PHE A 181 21.49 8.45 3.66
N ARG A 182 21.78 9.32 4.64
CA ARG A 182 22.49 8.88 5.85
C ARG A 182 21.60 7.89 6.63
N THR A 183 22.25 7.09 7.45
CA THR A 183 21.55 6.14 8.31
C THR A 183 20.78 6.87 9.42
N CYS A 184 19.69 6.27 9.89
CA CYS A 184 18.91 6.73 11.04
C CYS A 184 18.38 8.19 10.95
N VAL A 185 17.93 8.61 9.77
CA VAL A 185 17.47 9.99 9.50
C VAL A 185 15.96 10.15 9.59
N PHE A 186 15.20 9.17 9.12
CA PHE A 186 13.76 9.33 8.96
C PHE A 186 12.99 8.82 10.17
N ASP A 187 12.01 9.59 10.62
CA ASP A 187 11.05 9.16 11.63
C ASP A 187 10.17 8.03 11.10
N THR A 188 9.76 8.15 9.83
CA THR A 188 8.96 7.13 9.17
C THR A 188 9.21 7.03 7.69
N VAL A 189 8.97 5.82 7.16
CA VAL A 189 8.99 5.51 5.74
C VAL A 189 7.60 5.10 5.30
N LEU A 190 7.14 5.67 4.20
CA LEU A 190 5.92 5.28 3.51
C LEU A 190 6.27 4.78 2.11
N SER A 191 5.46 3.86 1.61
CA SER A 191 5.50 3.48 0.21
C SER A 191 4.11 3.04 -0.19
N VAL A 192 3.48 3.74 -1.12
CA VAL A 192 2.12 3.46 -1.55
C VAL A 192 2.12 3.06 -3.02
N SER A 193 1.62 1.86 -3.31
CA SER A 193 1.48 1.38 -4.68
C SER A 193 2.80 1.36 -5.47
N ALA A 194 3.92 1.04 -4.82
CA ALA A 194 5.25 1.07 -5.46
C ALA A 194 6.04 -0.25 -5.35
N LEU A 195 5.95 -0.99 -4.23
CA LEU A 195 6.77 -2.19 -4.02
C LEU A 195 6.61 -3.26 -5.12
N GLN A 196 5.42 -3.36 -5.73
CA GLN A 196 5.14 -4.37 -6.75
C GLN A 196 6.02 -4.27 -8.00
N TRP A 197 6.63 -3.11 -8.24
CA TRP A 197 7.57 -2.92 -9.35
C TRP A 197 8.82 -3.79 -9.19
N LEU A 198 9.16 -4.20 -7.97
CA LEU A 198 10.28 -5.12 -7.69
C LEU A 198 9.93 -6.59 -7.95
N PHE A 199 8.65 -6.97 -8.01
CA PHE A 199 8.23 -8.38 -8.14
C PHE A 199 8.51 -8.98 -9.53
N ILE A 200 8.62 -8.14 -10.55
CA ILE A 200 8.62 -8.58 -11.97
C ILE A 200 9.96 -9.16 -12.38
N ARG A 201 11.03 -8.81 -11.67
CA ARG A 201 12.36 -9.29 -11.96
C ARG A 201 12.50 -10.72 -11.46
N SER A 202 13.25 -11.54 -12.19
CA SER A 202 13.62 -12.90 -11.74
C SER A 202 14.35 -12.88 -10.39
N SER A 203 14.98 -11.77 -10.04
CA SER A 203 15.68 -11.52 -8.78
C SER A 203 14.81 -10.88 -7.68
N ALA A 204 13.48 -10.97 -7.75
CA ALA A 204 12.57 -10.30 -6.80
C ALA A 204 12.93 -10.51 -5.31
N PRO A 205 13.30 -11.72 -4.81
CA PRO A 205 13.73 -11.88 -3.42
C PRO A 205 14.95 -11.04 -3.05
N LEU A 206 15.95 -10.94 -3.94
CA LEU A 206 17.16 -10.14 -3.72
C LEU A 206 16.83 -8.64 -3.69
N LEU A 207 15.95 -8.19 -4.59
CA LEU A 207 15.54 -6.78 -4.63
C LEU A 207 14.71 -6.38 -3.42
N LEU A 208 13.86 -7.28 -2.91
CA LEU A 208 13.10 -7.05 -1.68
C LEU A 208 14.02 -6.98 -0.46
N ASP A 209 15.04 -7.84 -0.39
CA ASP A 209 16.04 -7.77 0.66
C ASP A 209 16.82 -6.44 0.62
N VAL A 210 17.30 -6.01 -0.55
CA VAL A 210 17.96 -4.70 -0.72
C VAL A 210 17.03 -3.55 -0.31
N PHE A 211 15.76 -3.60 -0.71
CA PHE A 211 14.76 -2.60 -0.35
C PHE A 211 14.58 -2.53 1.16
N PHE A 212 14.24 -3.64 1.83
CA PHE A 212 13.96 -3.63 3.28
C PHE A 212 15.21 -3.34 4.12
N ARG A 213 16.39 -3.79 3.68
CA ARG A 213 17.67 -3.39 4.29
C ARG A 213 17.89 -1.89 4.21
N SER A 214 17.59 -1.28 3.05
CA SER A 214 17.74 0.16 2.85
C SER A 214 16.72 0.95 3.66
N VAL A 215 15.47 0.48 3.75
CA VAL A 215 14.44 1.05 4.64
C VAL A 215 14.92 1.01 6.10
N SER A 216 15.46 -0.12 6.55
CA SER A 216 15.95 -0.27 7.94
C SER A 216 17.14 0.65 8.21
N SER A 217 18.05 0.78 7.24
CA SER A 217 19.21 1.66 7.33
C SER A 217 18.82 3.13 7.54
N VAL A 218 17.85 3.64 6.78
CA VAL A 218 17.48 5.07 6.82
C VAL A 218 16.52 5.43 7.94
N LEU A 219 15.75 4.47 8.47
CA LEU A 219 14.87 4.70 9.63
C LEU A 219 15.68 4.92 10.91
N ARG A 220 15.29 5.91 11.70
CA ARG A 220 15.86 6.10 13.05
C ARG A 220 15.55 4.92 13.97
N HIS A 221 16.27 4.83 15.09
CA HIS A 221 15.93 3.89 16.16
C HIS A 221 14.49 4.12 16.65
N GLY A 222 13.74 3.03 16.80
CA GLY A 222 12.29 3.07 17.05
C GLY A 222 11.44 3.71 15.94
N GLY A 223 12.01 3.91 14.75
CA GLY A 223 11.29 4.40 13.57
C GLY A 223 10.34 3.33 13.01
N THR A 224 9.24 3.77 12.43
CA THR A 224 8.21 2.88 11.87
C THR A 224 8.01 3.13 10.39
N GLY A 225 7.44 2.18 9.68
CA GLY A 225 7.09 2.36 8.28
C GLY A 225 5.79 1.70 7.89
N THR A 226 5.22 2.14 6.77
CA THR A 226 4.09 1.46 6.15
C THR A 226 4.28 1.31 4.64
N VAL A 227 4.23 0.06 4.17
CA VAL A 227 4.41 -0.27 2.75
C VAL A 227 3.14 -0.92 2.20
N GLN A 228 2.40 -0.20 1.37
CA GLN A 228 1.24 -0.71 0.65
C GLN A 228 1.64 -1.23 -0.72
N PHE A 229 1.19 -2.43 -1.05
CA PHE A 229 1.54 -3.08 -2.32
C PHE A 229 0.41 -3.94 -2.90
N TYR A 230 0.62 -4.37 -4.15
CA TYR A 230 -0.31 -5.20 -4.89
C TYR A 230 0.39 -6.50 -5.34
N PRO A 231 0.26 -7.63 -4.63
CA PRO A 231 0.86 -8.90 -5.04
C PRO A 231 0.22 -9.44 -6.33
N ARG A 232 0.95 -10.25 -7.09
CA ARG A 232 0.41 -11.00 -8.24
C ARG A 232 -0.21 -12.32 -7.81
N ASN A 233 0.33 -12.91 -6.75
CA ASN A 233 -0.08 -14.18 -6.19
C ASN A 233 0.35 -14.25 -4.72
N THR A 234 0.03 -15.35 -4.05
CA THR A 234 0.44 -15.59 -2.66
C THR A 234 1.96 -15.68 -2.49
N GLN A 235 2.70 -16.13 -3.52
CA GLN A 235 4.17 -16.19 -3.46
C GLN A 235 4.80 -14.81 -3.31
N ASP A 236 4.29 -13.78 -4.01
CA ASP A 236 4.76 -12.40 -3.81
C ASP A 236 4.57 -11.95 -2.35
N VAL A 237 3.46 -12.34 -1.71
CA VAL A 237 3.20 -12.02 -0.31
C VAL A 237 4.19 -12.73 0.61
N HIS A 238 4.45 -14.02 0.39
CA HIS A 238 5.44 -14.77 1.16
C HIS A 238 6.84 -14.16 1.04
N ASN A 239 7.26 -13.76 -0.17
CA ASN A 239 8.55 -13.12 -0.39
C ASN A 239 8.67 -11.79 0.36
N VAL A 240 7.61 -10.97 0.37
CA VAL A 240 7.57 -9.71 1.11
C VAL A 240 7.65 -9.94 2.62
N ILE A 241 6.86 -10.87 3.17
CA ILE A 241 6.88 -11.20 4.60
C ILE A 241 8.26 -11.71 5.02
N ALA A 242 8.86 -12.60 4.23
CA ALA A 242 10.17 -13.17 4.51
C ALA A 242 11.26 -12.10 4.51
N ALA A 243 11.31 -11.24 3.48
CA ALA A 243 12.33 -10.19 3.39
C ALA A 243 12.17 -9.10 4.45
N ALA A 244 10.93 -8.69 4.75
CA ALA A 244 10.68 -7.68 5.77
C ALA A 244 10.96 -8.20 7.19
N GLY A 245 10.58 -9.44 7.50
CA GLY A 245 10.77 -10.06 8.81
C GLY A 245 12.22 -10.21 9.24
N VAL A 246 13.19 -10.09 8.32
CA VAL A 246 14.63 -10.05 8.64
C VAL A 246 15.00 -8.76 9.40
N TYR A 247 14.35 -7.64 9.08
CA TYR A 247 14.77 -6.31 9.54
C TYR A 247 13.73 -5.62 10.44
N PHE A 248 12.50 -6.14 10.47
CA PHE A 248 11.36 -5.48 11.10
C PHE A 248 10.50 -6.46 11.88
N LYS A 249 9.97 -5.97 13.01
CA LYS A 249 8.74 -6.49 13.60
C LYS A 249 7.54 -5.81 12.95
N GLY A 250 6.37 -6.42 13.06
CA GLY A 250 5.13 -5.81 12.60
C GLY A 250 4.12 -6.80 12.03
N ALA A 251 3.30 -6.34 11.10
CA ALA A 251 2.23 -7.15 10.55
C ALA A 251 1.87 -6.78 9.12
N LEU A 252 1.42 -7.76 8.37
CA LEU A 252 0.69 -7.56 7.13
C LEU A 252 -0.80 -7.36 7.43
N ILE A 253 -1.30 -6.17 7.19
CA ILE A 253 -2.68 -5.74 7.39
C ILE A 253 -3.43 -5.82 6.06
N ALA A 254 -4.66 -6.32 6.10
CA ALA A 254 -5.57 -6.35 4.96
C ALA A 254 -6.82 -5.52 5.30
N ASP A 255 -6.98 -4.38 4.65
CA ASP A 255 -7.99 -3.38 5.02
C ASP A 255 -8.66 -2.74 3.79
N TYR A 256 -9.68 -1.93 4.02
CA TYR A 256 -10.56 -1.34 3.03
C TYR A 256 -10.57 0.20 3.16
N PRO A 257 -9.49 0.88 2.73
CA PRO A 257 -9.34 2.34 2.89
C PRO A 257 -10.47 3.15 2.25
N HIS A 258 -11.17 2.58 1.27
CA HIS A 258 -12.33 3.19 0.65
C HIS A 258 -13.52 2.20 0.69
N PRO A 259 -14.69 2.60 1.25
CA PRO A 259 -15.83 1.70 1.49
C PRO A 259 -16.31 0.91 0.27
N ASP A 260 -16.33 1.52 -0.92
CA ASP A 260 -16.74 0.87 -2.17
C ASP A 260 -15.60 0.23 -2.97
N ARG A 261 -14.43 0.01 -2.37
CA ARG A 261 -13.25 -0.55 -3.05
C ARG A 261 -12.79 -1.86 -2.45
N GLY A 262 -12.02 -2.59 -3.25
CA GLY A 262 -11.44 -3.87 -2.87
C GLY A 262 -10.42 -3.72 -1.74
N LYS A 263 -10.15 -4.86 -1.10
CA LYS A 263 -9.13 -5.01 -0.06
C LYS A 263 -7.76 -4.54 -0.55
N LYS A 264 -6.99 -3.95 0.34
CA LYS A 264 -5.62 -3.46 0.13
C LYS A 264 -4.71 -4.06 1.20
N LEU A 265 -3.48 -4.37 0.81
CA LEU A 265 -2.48 -4.94 1.72
C LEU A 265 -1.47 -3.87 2.12
N PHE A 266 -1.24 -3.75 3.42
CA PHE A 266 -0.31 -2.81 4.04
C PHE A 266 0.63 -3.57 4.96
N LEU A 267 1.92 -3.35 4.83
CA LEU A 267 2.91 -3.86 5.76
C LEU A 267 3.20 -2.79 6.80
N SER A 268 2.86 -3.06 8.06
CA SER A 268 3.30 -2.26 9.20
C SER A 268 4.68 -2.72 9.63
N LEU A 269 5.61 -1.78 9.78
CA LEU A 269 7.01 -2.04 10.09
C LEU A 269 7.42 -1.27 11.34
N SER A 270 8.08 -1.95 12.26
CA SER A 270 8.79 -1.39 13.40
C SER A 270 10.24 -1.86 13.32
N LYS A 271 11.19 -0.93 13.25
CA LYS A 271 12.61 -1.26 13.11
C LYS A 271 13.07 -2.12 14.29
N VAL A 272 13.73 -3.24 13.98
CA VAL A 272 14.50 -4.01 14.97
C VAL A 272 15.87 -3.32 15.08
N ASP A 273 16.23 -2.90 16.29
CA ASP A 273 17.53 -2.29 16.55
C ASP A 273 18.68 -3.31 16.50
#